data_AF-A0A1M5KD80-F1
#
_entry.id   AF-A0A1M5KD80-F1
#
_cell.length_a   1.000
_cell.length_b   1.000
_cell.length_c   1.000
_cell.angle_alpha   90.00
_cell.angle_beta   90.00
_cell.angle_gamma   90.00
#
_symmetry.space_group_name_H-M   'P 1'
#
loop_
_entity.id
_entity.type
_entity.pdbx_description
1 polymer ?
#
loop_
_entity_poly.entity_id
_entity_poly.type
_entity_poly.pdbx_seq_one_letter_code
_entity_poly.pdbx_strand_id
1 'polypeptide(L)'
;METKILLQNDPLWNRLQSFSLDSLNADFPFSKKLAKEENWTENFTAKAIEEYKKFVYLCCTLPNGASPSEIVDKVWHMHLIYTQNYWEEFCSNILQQKLHHHPSKGGFVEKIKHENWLEDTLKNYQETFQQQPPEDIWKPTQIPSKKKKILPFVKIFLLLSSSLMIYSCTENNNGGWGIFLTLILIFVLIVVIIKAFRTNNESNKSNNDNGSDGGFFYTCGSDSSHGDGGSSCSSSCGSGCGGCGGGGD
;
A
#
# COMPACT_ATOMS: atom_id res chain seq x y z
N MET A 1 29.46 10.38 -8.71
CA MET A 1 30.04 9.16 -9.33
C MET A 1 30.56 8.20 -8.25
N GLU A 2 31.12 8.70 -7.14
CA GLU A 2 31.57 7.91 -5.97
C GLU A 2 30.47 7.14 -5.22
N THR A 3 29.26 7.69 -5.12
CA THR A 3 28.11 7.06 -4.45
C THR A 3 27.77 5.67 -5.02
N LYS A 4 27.81 5.55 -6.35
CA LYS A 4 27.52 4.29 -7.03
C LYS A 4 28.58 3.25 -6.68
N ILE A 5 29.81 3.67 -6.42
CA ILE A 5 30.96 2.79 -6.16
C ILE A 5 30.89 2.17 -4.75
N LEU A 6 30.41 2.90 -3.73
CA LEU A 6 30.33 2.38 -2.36
C LEU A 6 29.30 1.26 -2.21
N LEU A 7 28.08 1.45 -2.72
CA LEU A 7 27.03 0.44 -2.66
C LEU A 7 27.23 -0.69 -3.69
N GLN A 8 27.94 -0.45 -4.79
CA GLN A 8 28.18 -1.47 -5.81
C GLN A 8 29.05 -2.64 -5.31
N ASN A 9 29.79 -2.46 -4.22
CA ASN A 9 30.53 -3.54 -3.56
C ASN A 9 29.74 -4.18 -2.40
N ASP A 10 28.57 -3.65 -2.05
CA ASP A 10 27.75 -4.20 -0.99
C ASP A 10 26.98 -5.44 -1.51
N PRO A 11 27.18 -6.63 -0.91
CA PRO A 11 26.55 -7.86 -1.38
C PRO A 11 25.04 -7.87 -1.19
N LEU A 12 24.49 -7.21 -0.15
CA LEU A 12 23.04 -7.09 0.05
C LEU A 12 22.44 -6.18 -1.02
N TRP A 13 23.05 -5.02 -1.27
CA TRP A 13 22.57 -4.09 -2.29
C TRP A 13 22.57 -4.74 -3.68
N ASN A 14 23.62 -5.48 -4.02
CA ASN A 14 23.70 -6.18 -5.31
C ASN A 14 22.59 -7.24 -5.48
N ARG A 15 22.26 -8.00 -4.43
CA ARG A 15 21.14 -8.96 -4.48
C ARG A 15 19.78 -8.26 -4.58
N LEU A 16 19.59 -7.15 -3.86
CA LEU A 16 18.37 -6.34 -3.98
C LEU A 16 18.18 -5.79 -5.39
N GLN A 17 19.24 -5.27 -6.00
CA GLN A 17 19.17 -4.71 -7.35
C GLN A 17 18.93 -5.78 -8.42
N SER A 18 19.49 -6.99 -8.26
CA SER A 18 19.25 -8.09 -9.21
C SER A 18 17.89 -8.75 -9.05
N PHE A 19 17.25 -8.63 -7.89
CA PHE A 19 15.93 -9.21 -7.65
C PHE A 19 14.82 -8.50 -8.46
N SER A 20 13.98 -9.28 -9.12
CA SER A 20 12.78 -8.81 -9.80
C SER A 20 11.54 -9.26 -9.03
N LEU A 21 10.64 -8.32 -8.72
CA LEU A 21 9.30 -8.64 -8.20
C LEU A 21 8.39 -9.22 -9.30
N ASP A 22 8.73 -8.97 -10.56
CA ASP A 22 7.99 -9.50 -11.70
C ASP A 22 8.48 -10.90 -12.03
N SER A 23 7.54 -11.85 -12.10
CA SER A 23 7.77 -13.17 -12.67
C SER A 23 7.72 -13.12 -14.20
N LEU A 24 8.73 -13.68 -14.87
CA LEU A 24 8.86 -13.69 -16.33
C LEU A 24 7.72 -14.41 -17.05
N ASN A 25 7.07 -15.36 -16.39
CA ASN A 25 6.02 -16.19 -16.97
C ASN A 25 4.60 -15.71 -16.60
N ALA A 26 4.47 -14.57 -15.94
CA ALA A 26 3.17 -14.04 -15.54
C ALA A 26 2.58 -13.13 -16.62
N ASP A 27 1.38 -13.45 -17.10
CA ASP A 27 0.61 -12.57 -17.99
C ASP A 27 0.31 -11.20 -17.33
N PHE A 28 0.16 -11.22 -16.01
CA PHE A 28 -0.10 -10.06 -15.18
C PHE A 28 0.88 -10.00 -13.99
N PRO A 29 2.10 -9.48 -14.20
CA PRO A 29 3.15 -9.47 -13.18
C PRO A 29 2.89 -8.41 -12.10
N PHE A 30 3.69 -8.47 -11.03
CA PHE A 30 3.58 -7.62 -9.84
C PHE A 30 3.45 -6.13 -10.18
N SER A 31 4.35 -5.61 -11.03
CA SER A 31 4.39 -4.21 -11.42
C SER A 31 3.12 -3.77 -12.15
N LYS A 32 2.55 -4.60 -13.03
CA LYS A 32 1.27 -4.30 -13.70
C LYS A 32 0.11 -4.31 -12.73
N LYS A 33 0.09 -5.25 -11.77
CA LYS A 33 -0.94 -5.29 -10.72
C LYS A 33 -0.88 -4.06 -9.84
N LEU A 34 0.31 -3.72 -9.34
CA LEU A 34 0.56 -2.53 -8.52
C LEU A 34 0.14 -1.25 -9.27
N ALA A 35 0.55 -1.09 -10.53
CA ALA A 35 0.16 0.05 -11.35
C ALA A 35 -1.36 0.17 -11.54
N LYS A 36 -2.06 -0.97 -11.68
CA LYS A 36 -3.51 -1.00 -11.85
C LYS A 36 -4.24 -0.64 -10.56
N GLU A 37 -3.85 -1.24 -9.43
CA GLU A 37 -4.52 -1.05 -8.14
C GLU A 37 -4.32 0.36 -7.59
N GLU A 38 -3.09 0.88 -7.68
CA GLU A 38 -2.76 2.23 -7.22
C GLU A 38 -3.03 3.32 -8.27
N ASN A 39 -3.49 2.92 -9.46
CA ASN A 39 -3.75 3.82 -10.58
C ASN A 39 -2.52 4.66 -10.97
N TRP A 40 -1.35 4.04 -10.93
CA TRP A 40 -0.06 4.65 -11.29
C TRP A 40 0.25 4.49 -12.78
N THR A 41 1.22 5.28 -13.25
CA THR A 41 1.85 5.07 -14.55
C THR A 41 2.97 4.03 -14.40
N GLU A 42 3.29 3.28 -15.45
CA GLU A 42 4.36 2.28 -15.43
C GLU A 42 5.69 2.88 -14.96
N ASN A 43 6.02 4.10 -15.42
CA ASN A 43 7.23 4.81 -14.99
C ASN A 43 7.21 5.14 -13.50
N PHE A 44 6.08 5.62 -12.96
CA PHE A 44 5.96 5.91 -11.53
C PHE A 44 6.06 4.62 -10.71
N THR A 45 5.41 3.55 -11.15
CA THR A 45 5.49 2.23 -10.50
C THR A 45 6.92 1.70 -10.46
N ALA A 46 7.67 1.81 -11.54
CA ALA A 46 9.06 1.40 -11.59
C ALA A 46 9.93 2.19 -10.58
N LYS A 47 9.73 3.51 -10.50
CA LYS A 47 10.40 4.34 -9.48
C LYS A 47 10.02 3.94 -8.06
N ALA A 48 8.73 3.72 -7.79
CA ALA A 48 8.26 3.31 -6.47
C ALA A 48 8.86 1.96 -6.04
N ILE A 49 9.01 1.00 -6.97
CA ILE A 49 9.68 -0.28 -6.73
C ILE A 49 11.17 -0.08 -6.39
N GLU A 50 11.87 0.82 -7.10
CA GLU A 50 13.27 1.13 -6.79
C GLU A 50 13.43 1.75 -5.39
N GLU A 51 12.56 2.69 -5.03
CA GLU A 51 12.56 3.29 -3.69
C GLU A 51 12.17 2.28 -2.60
N TYR A 52 11.32 1.31 -2.91
CA TYR A 52 11.04 0.17 -2.02
C TYR A 52 12.29 -0.67 -1.75
N LYS A 53 13.13 -0.95 -2.75
CA LYS A 53 14.40 -1.66 -2.54
C LYS A 53 15.35 -0.89 -1.64
N LYS A 54 15.44 0.44 -1.81
CA LYS A 54 16.24 1.32 -0.95
C LYS A 54 15.72 1.33 0.49
N PHE A 55 14.41 1.40 0.67
CA PHE A 55 13.78 1.27 1.98
C PHE A 55 14.14 -0.06 2.65
N VAL A 56 14.01 -1.18 1.94
CA VAL A 56 14.38 -2.50 2.47
C VAL A 56 15.86 -2.57 2.84
N TYR A 57 16.75 -2.00 2.02
CA TYR A 57 18.16 -1.90 2.35
C TYR A 57 18.36 -1.19 3.70
N LEU A 58 17.72 -0.02 3.90
CA LEU A 58 17.78 0.72 5.16
C LEU A 58 17.24 -0.09 6.34
N CYS A 59 16.13 -0.83 6.17
CA CYS A 59 15.61 -1.72 7.20
C CYS A 59 16.62 -2.78 7.64
N CYS A 60 17.42 -3.29 6.69
CA CYS A 60 18.39 -4.34 6.93
C CYS A 60 19.72 -3.85 7.50
N THR A 61 20.10 -2.59 7.26
CA THR A 61 21.41 -2.07 7.66
C THR A 61 21.36 -1.13 8.87
N LEU A 62 20.22 -0.50 9.15
CA LEU A 62 20.08 0.40 10.28
C LEU A 62 19.71 -0.37 11.56
N PRO A 63 20.29 -0.02 12.72
CA PRO A 63 20.06 -0.73 13.98
C PRO A 63 18.59 -0.68 14.44
N ASN A 64 17.88 0.41 14.09
CA ASN A 64 16.48 0.62 14.44
C ASN A 64 15.53 0.41 13.25
N GLY A 65 16.03 -0.10 12.11
CA GLY A 65 15.28 -0.17 10.87
C GLY A 65 14.91 1.21 10.30
N ALA A 66 13.86 1.23 9.48
CA ALA A 66 13.37 2.41 8.78
C ALA A 66 11.84 2.41 8.71
N SER A 67 11.25 3.59 8.49
CA SER A 67 9.82 3.80 8.26
C SER A 67 9.59 4.18 6.78
N PRO A 68 8.67 3.51 6.07
CA PRO A 68 8.40 3.81 4.66
C PRO A 68 7.60 5.12 4.51
N SER A 69 7.68 5.73 3.33
CA SER A 69 6.64 6.70 2.91
C SER A 69 5.35 5.98 2.51
N GLU A 70 4.23 6.69 2.39
CA GLU A 70 2.96 6.10 1.96
C GLU A 70 3.06 5.35 0.62
N ILE A 71 3.83 5.88 -0.34
CA ILE A 71 4.03 5.24 -1.65
C ILE A 71 4.85 3.95 -1.51
N VAL A 72 5.93 3.98 -0.73
CA VAL A 72 6.78 2.81 -0.52
C VAL A 72 6.04 1.72 0.27
N ASP A 73 5.24 2.12 1.26
CA ASP A 73 4.40 1.24 2.08
C ASP A 73 3.41 0.46 1.22
N LYS A 74 2.77 1.12 0.24
CA LYS A 74 1.90 0.46 -0.75
C LYS A 74 2.60 -0.64 -1.56
N VAL A 75 3.85 -0.40 -1.97
CA VAL A 75 4.65 -1.43 -2.65
C VAL A 75 4.94 -2.59 -1.70
N TRP A 76 5.33 -2.29 -0.46
CA TRP A 76 5.66 -3.30 0.54
C TRP A 76 4.44 -4.16 0.92
N HIS A 77 3.29 -3.54 1.15
CA HIS A 77 2.04 -4.26 1.44
C HIS A 77 1.63 -5.18 0.30
N MET A 78 1.70 -4.72 -0.95
CA MET A 78 1.46 -5.61 -2.08
C MET A 78 2.43 -6.79 -2.05
N HIS A 79 3.72 -6.57 -1.80
CA HIS A 79 4.71 -7.64 -1.77
C HIS A 79 4.46 -8.66 -0.64
N LEU A 80 4.02 -8.21 0.54
CA LEU A 80 3.64 -9.10 1.65
C LEU A 80 2.54 -10.10 1.27
N ILE A 81 1.64 -9.73 0.34
CA ILE A 81 0.56 -10.61 -0.14
C ILE A 81 1.10 -11.70 -1.07
N TYR A 82 2.24 -11.49 -1.73
CA TYR A 82 2.94 -12.52 -2.51
C TYR A 82 3.76 -13.41 -1.57
N THR A 83 3.09 -14.06 -0.62
CA THR A 83 3.71 -14.68 0.56
C THR A 83 4.88 -15.62 0.26
N GLN A 84 4.76 -16.44 -0.79
CA GLN A 84 5.85 -17.33 -1.21
C GLN A 84 7.06 -16.54 -1.73
N ASN A 85 6.85 -15.60 -2.65
CA ASN A 85 7.91 -14.75 -3.17
C ASN A 85 8.52 -13.88 -2.04
N TYR A 86 7.71 -13.37 -1.12
CA TYR A 86 8.19 -12.57 0.01
C TYR A 86 9.03 -13.38 1.00
N TRP A 87 8.51 -14.52 1.48
CA TRP A 87 9.17 -15.28 2.55
C TRP A 87 10.26 -16.21 2.04
N GLU A 88 9.99 -16.97 0.98
CA GLU A 88 10.89 -18.02 0.49
C GLU A 88 11.93 -17.47 -0.49
N GLU A 89 11.58 -16.51 -1.33
CA GLU A 89 12.53 -15.95 -2.30
C GLU A 89 13.21 -14.70 -1.75
N PHE A 90 12.44 -13.67 -1.41
CA PHE A 90 12.97 -12.37 -1.02
C PHE A 90 13.65 -12.41 0.36
N CYS A 91 12.94 -12.73 1.43
CA CYS A 91 13.54 -12.78 2.77
C CYS A 91 14.63 -13.84 2.89
N SER A 92 14.39 -15.06 2.41
CA SER A 92 15.35 -16.16 2.58
C SER A 92 16.57 -16.03 1.66
N ASN A 93 16.38 -15.79 0.36
CA ASN A 93 17.50 -15.84 -0.60
C ASN A 93 18.11 -14.46 -0.88
N ILE A 94 17.31 -13.39 -0.89
CA ILE A 94 17.78 -12.04 -1.20
C ILE A 94 18.27 -11.32 0.06
N LEU A 95 17.41 -11.20 1.08
CA LEU A 95 17.77 -10.50 2.31
C LEU A 95 18.65 -11.35 3.21
N GLN A 96 18.48 -12.68 3.18
CA GLN A 96 19.10 -13.64 4.10
C GLN A 96 18.78 -13.35 5.57
N GLN A 97 17.65 -12.67 5.81
CA GLN A 97 17.12 -12.34 7.12
C GLN A 97 15.61 -12.09 7.02
N LYS A 98 14.91 -12.21 8.15
CA LYS A 98 13.47 -11.97 8.21
C LYS A 98 13.19 -10.47 8.29
N LEU A 99 12.27 -9.99 7.46
CA LEU A 99 11.74 -8.64 7.54
C LEU A 99 10.25 -8.73 7.88
N HIS A 100 9.89 -8.45 9.14
CA HIS A 100 8.51 -8.51 9.60
C HIS A 100 7.83 -7.15 9.50
N HIS A 101 6.62 -7.13 8.97
CA HIS A 101 5.75 -5.96 9.03
C HIS A 101 5.01 -5.93 10.37
N HIS A 102 4.96 -4.76 11.00
CA HIS A 102 4.29 -4.55 12.29
C HIS A 102 3.18 -3.51 12.11
N PRO A 103 1.89 -3.89 12.26
CA PRO A 103 0.79 -2.96 12.13
C PRO A 103 0.86 -1.82 13.16
N SER A 104 0.48 -0.62 12.72
CA SER A 104 0.30 0.52 13.63
C SER A 104 -0.93 0.32 14.51
N LYS A 105 -0.86 0.77 15.77
CA LYS A 105 -2.02 0.81 16.67
C LYS A 105 -2.98 1.95 16.34
N GLY A 106 -2.59 2.84 15.43
CA GLY A 106 -3.36 4.02 15.05
C GLY A 106 -3.40 5.10 16.14
N GLY A 107 -4.06 6.20 15.81
CA GLY A 107 -4.20 7.36 16.69
C GLY A 107 -3.07 8.39 16.59
N PHE A 108 -3.26 9.52 17.26
CA PHE A 108 -2.40 10.70 17.15
C PHE A 108 -0.96 10.46 17.62
N VAL A 109 -0.79 9.69 18.70
CA VAL A 109 0.54 9.38 19.26
C VAL A 109 1.36 8.51 18.30
N GLU A 110 0.76 7.46 17.75
CA GLU A 110 1.42 6.64 16.73
C GLU A 110 1.73 7.47 15.48
N LYS A 111 0.82 8.37 15.07
CA LYS A 111 1.09 9.26 13.93
C LYS A 111 2.35 10.11 14.13
N ILE A 112 2.51 10.77 15.28
CA ILE A 112 3.72 11.56 15.59
C ILE A 112 4.97 10.66 15.59
N LYS A 113 4.86 9.46 16.17
CA LYS A 113 5.97 8.50 16.17
C LYS A 113 6.38 8.10 14.75
N HIS A 114 5.41 7.83 13.87
CA HIS A 114 5.67 7.51 12.47
C HIS A 114 6.27 8.68 11.70
N GLU A 115 5.81 9.91 11.95
CA GLU A 115 6.38 11.13 11.38
C GLU A 115 7.86 11.29 11.76
N ASN A 116 8.18 11.20 13.05
CA ASN A 116 9.57 11.29 13.53
C ASN A 116 10.46 10.17 12.95
N TRP A 117 9.94 8.94 12.86
CA TRP A 117 10.70 7.81 12.32
C TRP A 117 10.91 7.92 10.80
N LEU A 118 9.94 8.51 10.10
CA LEU A 118 10.10 8.84 8.68
C LEU A 118 11.17 9.92 8.49
N GLU A 119 11.21 10.96 9.33
CA GLU A 119 12.28 11.97 9.30
C GLU A 119 13.67 11.34 9.48
N ASP A 120 13.83 10.45 10.46
CA ASP A 120 15.06 9.68 10.66
C ASP A 120 15.40 8.84 9.43
N THR A 121 14.39 8.23 8.80
CA THR A 121 14.59 7.44 7.57
C THR A 121 15.11 8.29 6.43
N LEU A 122 14.55 9.49 6.22
CA LEU A 122 14.99 10.40 5.16
C LEU A 122 16.42 10.89 5.38
N LYS A 123 16.82 11.13 6.64
CA LYS A 123 18.21 11.46 6.99
C LYS A 123 19.15 10.29 6.65
N ASN A 124 18.83 9.09 7.12
CA ASN A 124 19.64 7.89 6.83
C ASN A 124 19.68 7.57 5.33
N TYR A 125 18.59 7.83 4.60
CA TYR A 125 18.55 7.71 3.15
C TYR A 125 19.60 8.62 2.50
N GLN A 126 19.65 9.90 2.88
CA GLN A 126 20.62 10.85 2.33
C GLN A 126 22.06 10.45 2.66
N GLU A 127 22.31 9.99 3.87
CA GLU A 127 23.64 9.54 4.30
C GLU A 127 24.08 8.26 3.56
N THR A 128 23.18 7.31 3.39
CA THR A 128 23.46 6.02 2.75
C THR A 128 23.61 6.14 1.24
N PHE A 129 22.66 6.81 0.59
CA PHE A 129 22.57 6.89 -0.87
C PHE A 129 23.19 8.17 -1.44
N GLN A 130 23.69 9.09 -0.59
CA GLN A 130 24.31 10.37 -0.99
C GLN A 130 23.46 11.12 -2.03
N GLN A 131 22.14 11.01 -1.89
CA GLN A 131 21.13 11.50 -2.83
C GLN A 131 19.92 11.97 -2.05
N GLN A 132 19.24 12.98 -2.58
CA GLN A 132 17.94 13.38 -2.05
C GLN A 132 16.88 12.33 -2.42
N PRO A 133 16.02 11.93 -1.46
CA PRO A 133 14.91 11.04 -1.77
C PRO A 133 13.94 11.74 -2.75
N PRO A 134 13.45 11.05 -3.80
CA PRO A 134 12.52 11.64 -4.75
C PRO A 134 11.25 12.17 -4.06
N GLU A 135 10.96 13.46 -4.25
CA GLU A 135 9.86 14.12 -3.54
C GLU A 135 8.49 13.52 -3.89
N ASP A 136 8.32 13.04 -5.13
CA ASP A 136 7.09 12.42 -5.63
C ASP A 136 6.80 11.05 -4.98
N ILE A 137 7.77 10.46 -4.29
CA ILE A 137 7.64 9.17 -3.59
C ILE A 137 7.70 9.34 -2.07
N TRP A 138 8.58 10.21 -1.57
CA TRP A 138 8.92 10.28 -0.15
C TRP A 138 8.27 11.42 0.62
N LYS A 139 7.73 12.45 -0.04
CA LYS A 139 7.01 13.51 0.67
C LYS A 139 5.52 13.18 0.81
N PRO A 140 4.90 13.56 1.95
CA PRO A 140 3.45 13.51 2.10
C PRO A 140 2.80 14.58 1.21
N THR A 141 2.63 14.32 -0.08
CA THR A 141 1.91 15.20 -1.02
C THR A 141 1.09 14.36 -2.00
N GLN A 142 -0.05 14.90 -2.43
CA GLN A 142 -1.09 14.21 -3.20
C GLN A 142 -0.55 13.33 -4.33
N ILE A 143 -0.83 12.02 -4.20
CA ILE A 143 -0.48 10.99 -5.17
C ILE A 143 -0.90 11.45 -6.58
N PRO A 144 0.00 11.44 -7.59
CA PRO A 144 -0.36 11.71 -8.97
C PRO A 144 -1.22 10.57 -9.51
N SER A 145 -2.51 10.56 -9.16
CA SER A 145 -3.49 9.63 -9.69
C SER A 145 -3.82 10.00 -11.13
N LYS A 146 -4.08 9.01 -12.01
CA LYS A 146 -4.72 9.31 -13.30
C LYS A 146 -6.03 10.02 -12.97
N LYS A 147 -6.16 11.30 -13.37
CA LYS A 147 -7.37 12.11 -13.16
C LYS A 147 -8.57 11.26 -13.61
N LYS A 148 -9.41 10.83 -12.66
CA LYS A 148 -10.67 10.15 -12.98
C LYS A 148 -11.49 11.15 -13.80
N LYS A 149 -11.62 10.92 -15.10
CA LYS A 149 -12.52 11.70 -15.94
C LYS A 149 -13.92 11.45 -15.37
N ILE A 150 -14.50 12.44 -14.69
CA ILE A 150 -15.91 12.43 -14.34
C ILE A 150 -16.64 12.16 -15.65
N LEU A 151 -17.32 11.01 -15.71
CA LEU A 151 -17.77 10.42 -16.96
C LEU A 151 -18.66 11.43 -17.71
N PRO A 152 -18.44 11.70 -19.02
CA PRO A 152 -19.27 12.62 -19.81
C PRO A 152 -20.77 12.28 -19.74
N PHE A 153 -21.07 11.04 -19.34
CA PHE A 153 -22.40 10.53 -19.05
C PHE A 153 -23.20 11.38 -18.03
N VAL A 154 -22.58 11.95 -16.99
CA VAL A 154 -23.30 12.79 -16.02
C VAL A 154 -23.77 14.10 -16.66
N LYS A 155 -22.94 14.71 -17.54
CA LYS A 155 -23.31 15.91 -18.29
C LYS A 155 -24.40 15.60 -19.32
N ILE A 156 -24.29 14.47 -20.03
CA ILE A 156 -25.31 14.02 -20.99
C ILE A 156 -26.64 13.79 -20.29
N PHE A 157 -26.63 13.16 -19.11
CA PHE A 157 -27.85 12.86 -18.38
C PHE A 157 -28.55 14.12 -17.83
N LEU A 158 -27.79 15.10 -17.32
CA LEU A 158 -28.33 16.40 -16.91
C LEU A 158 -28.95 17.18 -18.08
N LEU A 159 -28.32 17.13 -19.26
CA LEU A 159 -28.86 17.76 -20.47
C LEU A 159 -30.15 17.06 -20.95
N LEU A 160 -30.16 15.72 -20.95
CA LEU A 160 -31.33 14.93 -21.36
C LEU A 160 -32.53 15.13 -20.41
N SER A 161 -32.27 15.17 -19.10
CA SER A 161 -33.30 15.41 -18.08
C SER A 161 -33.87 16.84 -18.16
N SER A 162 -33.03 17.83 -18.44
CA SER A 162 -33.45 19.23 -18.59
C SER A 162 -34.32 19.41 -19.85
N SER A 163 -33.91 18.81 -20.97
CA SER A 163 -34.68 18.82 -22.21
C SER A 163 -36.05 18.15 -22.06
N LEU A 164 -36.14 17.05 -21.31
CA LEU A 164 -37.40 16.33 -21.10
C LEU A 164 -38.37 17.08 -20.16
N MET A 165 -37.84 17.81 -19.17
CA MET A 165 -38.67 18.71 -18.34
C MET A 165 -39.26 19.86 -19.14
N ILE A 166 -38.48 20.46 -20.04
CA ILE A 166 -38.99 21.53 -20.92
C ILE A 166 -40.09 20.98 -21.84
N TYR A 167 -39.91 19.80 -22.43
CA TYR A 167 -40.92 19.14 -23.28
C TYR A 167 -42.21 18.81 -22.50
N SER A 168 -42.10 18.32 -21.27
CA SER A 168 -43.26 17.99 -20.44
C SER A 168 -44.05 19.22 -19.98
N CYS A 169 -43.43 20.40 -19.91
CA CYS A 169 -44.11 21.66 -19.60
C CYS A 169 -44.88 22.24 -20.81
N THR A 170 -44.57 21.82 -22.03
CA THR A 170 -45.19 22.37 -23.26
C THR A 170 -46.37 21.55 -23.78
N GLU A 171 -46.50 20.27 -23.42
CA GLU A 171 -47.48 19.36 -24.03
C GLU A 171 -48.58 18.93 -23.05
N ASN A 172 -49.77 19.53 -23.17
CA ASN A 172 -50.84 19.46 -22.18
C ASN A 172 -51.76 18.22 -22.28
N ASN A 173 -51.43 17.22 -23.12
CA ASN A 173 -52.36 16.12 -23.46
C ASN A 173 -51.78 14.69 -23.40
N ASN A 174 -50.62 14.48 -22.77
CA ASN A 174 -49.92 13.17 -22.75
C ASN A 174 -50.26 12.27 -21.56
N GLY A 175 -51.38 12.50 -20.85
CA GLY A 175 -51.84 11.61 -19.78
C GLY A 175 -50.84 11.36 -18.64
N GLY A 176 -49.87 12.27 -18.43
CA GLY A 176 -48.87 12.17 -17.36
C GLY A 176 -47.62 11.34 -17.68
N TRP A 177 -47.50 10.75 -18.88
CA TRP A 177 -46.34 9.91 -19.24
C TRP A 177 -45.00 10.68 -19.26
N GLY A 178 -45.03 11.97 -19.60
CA GLY A 178 -43.83 12.83 -19.56
C GLY A 178 -43.24 12.97 -18.16
N ILE A 179 -44.09 13.11 -17.15
CA ILE A 179 -43.70 13.21 -15.73
C ILE A 179 -43.15 11.87 -15.23
N PHE A 180 -43.72 10.75 -15.67
CA PHE A 180 -43.24 9.42 -15.30
C PHE A 180 -41.82 9.14 -15.83
N LEU A 181 -41.55 9.50 -17.10
CA LEU A 181 -40.23 9.33 -17.71
C LEU A 181 -39.16 10.25 -17.10
N THR A 182 -39.50 11.49 -16.74
CA THR A 182 -38.56 12.40 -16.06
C THR A 182 -38.19 11.87 -14.67
N LEU A 183 -39.15 11.34 -13.91
CA LEU A 183 -38.88 10.73 -12.60
C LEU A 183 -37.97 9.49 -12.72
N ILE A 184 -38.17 8.65 -13.73
CA ILE A 184 -37.29 7.50 -14.01
C ILE A 184 -35.87 7.97 -14.31
N LEU A 185 -35.72 9.00 -15.15
CA LEU A 185 -34.39 9.53 -15.45
C LEU A 185 -33.72 10.07 -14.17
N ILE A 186 -34.41 10.93 -13.41
CA ILE A 186 -33.86 11.47 -12.15
C ILE A 186 -33.45 10.35 -11.19
N PHE A 187 -34.25 9.29 -11.06
CA PHE A 187 -33.93 8.14 -10.24
C PHE A 187 -32.64 7.42 -10.70
N VAL A 188 -32.48 7.20 -12.01
CA VAL A 188 -31.27 6.60 -12.58
C VAL A 188 -30.04 7.51 -12.34
N LEU A 189 -30.18 8.83 -12.47
CA LEU A 189 -29.10 9.78 -12.15
C LEU A 189 -28.67 9.65 -10.68
N ILE A 190 -29.64 9.62 -9.76
CA ILE A 190 -29.38 9.50 -8.32
C ILE A 190 -28.63 8.20 -8.02
N VAL A 191 -29.05 7.07 -8.60
CA VAL A 191 -28.36 5.78 -8.41
C VAL A 191 -26.92 5.84 -8.93
N VAL A 192 -26.68 6.47 -10.08
CA VAL A 192 -25.33 6.65 -10.64
C VAL A 192 -24.46 7.53 -9.74
N ILE A 193 -25.01 8.63 -9.21
CA ILE A 193 -24.33 9.53 -8.28
C ILE A 193 -23.98 8.78 -6.99
N ILE A 194 -24.92 8.04 -6.40
CA ILE A 194 -24.68 7.25 -5.19
C ILE A 194 -23.56 6.23 -5.42
N LYS A 195 -23.57 5.54 -6.57
CA LYS A 195 -22.53 4.57 -6.92
C LYS A 195 -21.17 5.25 -7.08
N ALA A 196 -21.11 6.41 -7.74
CA ALA A 196 -19.89 7.20 -7.89
C ALA A 196 -19.34 7.67 -6.53
N PHE A 197 -20.20 8.18 -5.65
CA PHE A 197 -19.80 8.60 -4.29
C PHE A 197 -19.34 7.42 -3.43
N ARG A 198 -20.01 6.26 -3.48
CA ARG A 198 -19.54 5.04 -2.79
C ARG A 198 -18.16 4.62 -3.26
N THR A 199 -17.93 4.56 -4.58
CA THR A 199 -16.60 4.22 -5.12
C THR A 199 -15.53 5.25 -4.77
N ASN A 200 -15.90 6.52 -4.57
CA ASN A 200 -14.97 7.56 -4.16
C ASN A 200 -14.65 7.48 -2.66
N ASN A 201 -15.64 7.14 -1.84
CA ASN A 201 -15.47 7.03 -0.39
C ASN A 201 -14.72 5.74 0.00
N GLU A 202 -14.91 4.63 -0.72
CA GLU A 202 -14.07 3.43 -0.57
C GLU A 202 -12.60 3.72 -0.89
N SER A 203 -12.31 4.51 -1.93
CA SER A 203 -10.92 4.92 -2.23
C SER A 203 -10.31 5.89 -1.21
N ASN A 204 -11.13 6.65 -0.47
CA ASN A 204 -10.64 7.50 0.62
C ASN A 204 -10.49 6.73 1.93
N LYS A 205 -11.31 5.71 2.16
CA LYS A 205 -11.24 4.89 3.36
C LYS A 205 -10.05 3.93 3.33
N SER A 206 -9.68 3.40 2.15
CA SER A 206 -8.45 2.60 2.03
C SER A 206 -7.17 3.40 2.31
N ASN A 207 -7.21 4.73 2.25
CA ASN A 207 -6.05 5.56 2.62
C ASN A 207 -5.96 5.83 4.14
N ASN A 208 -7.01 5.55 4.91
CA ASN A 208 -7.06 5.87 6.35
C ASN A 208 -7.07 4.62 7.24
N ASP A 209 -7.48 3.47 6.71
CA ASP A 209 -7.53 2.18 7.41
C ASP A 209 -6.57 1.18 6.72
N ASN A 210 -5.25 1.45 6.74
CA ASN A 210 -4.25 0.44 6.37
C ASN A 210 -4.08 -0.59 7.50
N GLY A 211 -5.13 -1.38 7.66
CA GLY A 211 -5.18 -2.61 8.43
C GLY A 211 -6.15 -3.55 7.71
N SER A 212 -5.76 -4.02 6.52
CA SER A 212 -6.56 -5.00 5.78
C SER A 212 -6.03 -6.39 6.04
N ASP A 213 -6.68 -7.09 6.97
CA ASP A 213 -6.61 -8.53 7.11
C ASP A 213 -7.10 -9.16 5.79
N GLY A 214 -6.14 -9.64 5.00
CA GLY A 214 -6.41 -10.37 3.77
C GLY A 214 -7.08 -11.70 4.07
N GLY A 215 -8.40 -11.73 4.03
CA GLY A 215 -9.18 -12.96 3.94
C GLY A 215 -8.97 -13.62 2.58
N PHE A 216 -8.10 -14.63 2.53
CA PHE A 216 -7.99 -15.54 1.39
C PHE A 216 -8.26 -16.98 1.85
N PHE A 217 -9.45 -17.48 1.50
CA PHE A 217 -9.83 -18.88 1.68
C PHE A 217 -9.34 -19.69 0.48
N TYR A 218 -8.37 -20.57 0.70
CA TYR A 218 -8.26 -21.82 -0.06
C TYR A 218 -8.33 -22.98 0.93
N THR A 219 -9.32 -23.84 0.72
CA THR A 219 -9.52 -25.10 1.43
C THR A 219 -8.93 -26.23 0.58
N CYS A 220 -7.96 -26.93 1.16
CA CYS A 220 -7.54 -28.31 0.92
C CYS A 220 -6.53 -28.61 2.04
N GLY A 221 -6.48 -29.71 2.78
CA GLY A 221 -7.21 -30.97 2.89
C GLY A 221 -6.41 -31.75 3.96
N SER A 222 -7.13 -32.26 4.97
CA SER A 222 -6.81 -33.33 5.93
C SER A 222 -5.38 -33.93 6.00
N ASP A 223 -4.75 -33.92 7.19
CA ASP A 223 -4.75 -35.09 8.07
C ASP A 223 -4.16 -34.85 9.48
N SER A 224 -4.70 -35.64 10.40
CA SER A 224 -4.57 -35.79 11.86
C SER A 224 -3.20 -35.61 12.54
N SER A 225 -3.19 -35.03 13.76
CA SER A 225 -2.91 -35.76 15.02
C SER A 225 -3.01 -34.87 16.28
N HIS A 226 -3.33 -35.52 17.41
CA HIS A 226 -3.65 -34.99 18.74
C HIS A 226 -2.51 -34.22 19.43
N GLY A 227 -2.84 -33.38 20.42
CA GLY A 227 -1.90 -32.94 21.45
C GLY A 227 -2.39 -31.75 22.27
N ASP A 228 -2.66 -32.01 23.55
CA ASP A 228 -3.29 -31.13 24.53
C ASP A 228 -2.56 -29.82 24.87
N GLY A 229 -3.37 -28.85 25.34
CA GLY A 229 -3.21 -28.11 26.59
C GLY A 229 -1.87 -27.45 26.93
N GLY A 230 -1.88 -26.12 27.06
CA GLY A 230 -0.79 -25.43 27.76
C GLY A 230 -0.89 -23.91 27.71
N SER A 231 -1.43 -23.33 28.78
CA SER A 231 -1.37 -21.90 29.11
C SER A 231 0.06 -21.35 29.13
N SER A 232 0.26 -20.15 28.61
CA SER A 232 1.41 -19.32 28.99
C SER A 232 1.03 -17.84 29.07
N CYS A 233 0.89 -17.40 30.32
CA CYS A 233 1.14 -16.04 30.75
C CYS A 233 2.65 -15.73 30.61
N SER A 234 3.00 -14.53 30.15
CA SER A 234 4.27 -13.91 30.53
C SER A 234 4.14 -12.39 30.50
N SER A 235 4.22 -11.83 31.70
CA SER A 235 4.37 -10.43 32.01
C SER A 235 5.84 -10.01 31.95
N SER A 236 6.04 -8.74 31.63
CA SER A 236 7.28 -7.98 31.59
C SER A 236 8.19 -8.05 32.85
N CYS A 237 9.40 -7.53 32.61
CA CYS A 237 10.27 -6.69 33.44
C CYS A 237 11.30 -7.34 34.37
N GLY A 238 12.51 -6.75 34.40
CA GLY A 238 13.39 -6.83 35.57
C GLY A 238 14.89 -6.86 35.31
N SER A 239 15.48 -5.67 35.23
CA SER A 239 16.87 -5.28 35.46
C SER A 239 17.69 -6.05 36.52
N GLY A 240 19.02 -6.07 36.36
CA GLY A 240 19.93 -5.69 37.47
C GLY A 240 21.04 -6.66 37.93
N CYS A 241 22.28 -6.22 37.73
CA CYS A 241 23.41 -6.14 38.70
C CYS A 241 24.11 -7.38 39.30
N GLY A 242 25.45 -7.28 39.35
CA GLY A 242 26.38 -7.97 40.27
C GLY A 242 27.12 -9.16 39.63
N GLY A 243 28.46 -9.34 39.67
CA GLY A 243 29.51 -8.78 40.53
C GLY A 243 30.38 -9.93 41.09
N CYS A 244 31.70 -9.83 40.88
CA CYS A 244 32.82 -10.51 41.59
C CYS A 244 33.01 -12.05 41.53
N GLY A 245 34.23 -12.45 41.11
CA GLY A 245 35.22 -13.05 42.04
C GLY A 245 35.69 -14.50 41.83
N GLY A 246 37.01 -14.69 41.82
CA GLY A 246 37.76 -15.94 42.09
C GLY A 246 38.14 -16.76 40.85
N GLY A 247 39.36 -17.25 40.60
CA GLY A 247 40.51 -17.51 41.46
C GLY A 247 40.68 -19.03 41.69
N GLY A 248 41.76 -19.62 41.16
CA GLY A 248 42.13 -21.05 41.26
C GLY A 248 41.63 -21.87 40.06
N ASP A 249 42.41 -22.67 39.34
CA ASP A 249 43.66 -23.38 39.68
C ASP A 249 44.65 -23.39 38.50
#